data_AF-A0A3D0QWE0-F1
#
_entry.id   AF-A0A3D0QWE0-F1
#
_cell.length_a   1.000
_cell.length_b   1.000
_cell.length_c   1.000
_cell.angle_alpha   90.00
_cell.angle_beta   90.00
_cell.angle_gamma   90.00
#
_symmetry.space_group_name_H-M   'P 1'
#
loop_
_entity.id
_entity.type
_entity.pdbx_description
1 polymer ?
#
loop_
_entity_poly.entity_id
_entity_poly.type
_entity_poly.pdbx_seq_one_letter_code
_entity_poly.pdbx_strand_id
1 'polypeptide(L)'
;MPDDNPEGPISRLADRLEAEQLKTGHAVLGLSRAMIESEPELTADEFAHVAQRLAECLTDALRVAESRGQRLGMSDEFAEPLTGPTANASKAAMAKPVE
;
A
#
# COMPACT_ATOMS: atom_id res chain seq x y z
N MET A 1 -22.74 -22.36 11.57
CA MET A 1 -21.74 -21.94 10.59
C MET A 1 -21.62 -20.43 10.65
N PRO A 2 -20.44 -19.83 10.42
CA PRO A 2 -20.43 -18.42 10.02
C PRO A 2 -21.30 -18.34 8.76
N ASP A 3 -22.30 -17.46 8.75
CA ASP A 3 -23.00 -17.24 7.49
C ASP A 3 -22.03 -16.46 6.60
N ASP A 4 -21.77 -16.98 5.40
CA ASP A 4 -21.14 -16.23 4.32
C ASP A 4 -22.24 -15.41 3.61
N ASN A 5 -23.20 -14.88 4.38
CA ASN A 5 -24.25 -14.06 3.82
C ASN A 5 -23.63 -12.69 3.47
N PRO A 6 -23.65 -12.27 2.20
CA PRO A 6 -23.15 -10.95 1.81
C PRO A 6 -23.94 -9.81 2.48
N GLU A 7 -25.13 -10.08 2.99
CA GLU A 7 -25.94 -9.15 3.79
C GLU A 7 -25.93 -9.49 5.29
N GLY A 8 -25.02 -10.36 5.73
CA GLY A 8 -24.86 -10.73 7.13
C GLY A 8 -24.35 -9.56 7.98
N PRO A 9 -24.56 -9.58 9.31
CA PRO A 9 -24.04 -8.57 10.22
C PRO A 9 -22.52 -8.35 10.12
N ILE A 10 -21.77 -9.42 9.82
CA ILE A 10 -20.31 -9.39 9.64
C ILE A 10 -19.93 -8.72 8.32
N SER A 11 -20.60 -9.05 7.21
CA SER A 11 -20.37 -8.40 5.92
C SER A 11 -20.62 -6.89 6.01
N ARG A 12 -21.74 -6.47 6.62
CA ARG A 12 -22.01 -5.04 6.86
C ARG A 12 -20.98 -4.34 7.75
N LEU A 13 -20.38 -5.05 8.71
CA LEU A 13 -19.29 -4.50 9.52
C LEU A 13 -18.02 -4.35 8.68
N ALA A 14 -17.69 -5.36 7.87
CA ALA A 14 -16.57 -5.30 6.93
C ALA A 14 -16.71 -4.11 5.97
N ASP A 15 -17.88 -3.93 5.35
CA ASP A 15 -18.13 -2.80 4.43
C ASP A 15 -17.91 -1.44 5.10
N ARG A 16 -18.29 -1.29 6.38
CA ARG A 16 -18.04 -0.06 7.14
C ARG A 16 -16.56 0.16 7.43
N LEU A 17 -15.84 -0.90 7.82
CA LEU A 17 -14.40 -0.80 8.09
C LEU A 17 -13.63 -0.47 6.81
N GLU A 18 -13.98 -1.11 5.70
CA GLU A 18 -13.42 -0.82 4.38
C GLU A 18 -13.68 0.64 3.98
N ALA A 19 -14.89 1.16 4.21
CA ALA A 19 -15.22 2.55 3.91
C ALA A 19 -14.39 3.56 4.73
N GLU A 20 -14.18 3.30 6.02
CA GLU A 20 -13.34 4.17 6.87
C GLU A 20 -11.84 4.07 6.50
N GLN A 21 -11.36 2.89 6.09
CA GLN A 21 -9.99 2.72 5.56
C GLN A 21 -9.79 3.54 4.29
N LEU A 22 -10.72 3.45 3.32
CA LEU A 22 -10.65 4.23 2.08
C LEU A 22 -10.76 5.73 2.32
N LYS A 23 -11.60 6.15 3.27
CA LYS A 23 -11.73 7.56 3.68
C LYS A 23 -10.44 8.09 4.29
N THR A 24 -9.77 7.29 5.12
CA THR A 24 -8.45 7.63 5.67
C THR A 24 -7.43 7.80 4.55
N GLY A 25 -7.39 6.86 3.59
CA GLY A 25 -6.53 6.96 2.41
C GLY A 25 -6.79 8.23 1.58
N HIS A 26 -8.05 8.59 1.38
CA HIS A 26 -8.42 9.85 0.71
C HIS A 26 -7.91 11.09 1.44
N ALA A 27 -8.04 11.13 2.77
CA ALA A 27 -7.55 12.25 3.57
C ALA A 27 -6.03 12.39 3.48
N VAL A 28 -5.30 11.28 3.63
CA VAL A 28 -3.83 11.26 3.49
C VAL A 28 -3.42 11.71 2.09
N LEU A 29 -4.04 11.18 1.03
CA LEU A 29 -3.73 11.59 -0.34
C LEU A 29 -3.94 13.10 -0.56
N GLY A 30 -5.03 13.65 -0.02
CA GLY A 30 -5.32 15.09 -0.09
C GLY A 30 -4.25 15.93 0.61
N LEU A 31 -3.88 15.57 1.84
CA LEU A 31 -2.84 16.25 2.61
C LEU A 31 -1.47 16.13 1.93
N SER A 32 -1.11 14.94 1.44
CA SER A 32 0.15 14.71 0.74
C SER A 32 0.25 15.54 -0.55
N ARG A 33 -0.82 15.61 -1.36
CA ARG A 33 -0.84 16.47 -2.54
C ARG A 33 -0.67 17.93 -2.18
N ALA A 34 -1.42 18.41 -1.18
CA ALA A 34 -1.30 19.79 -0.72
C ALA A 34 0.13 20.13 -0.27
N MET A 35 0.79 19.24 0.49
CA MET A 35 2.19 19.44 0.90
C MET A 35 3.14 19.45 -0.30
N ILE A 36 3.03 18.49 -1.22
CA ILE A 36 3.92 18.38 -2.39
C ILE A 36 3.75 19.57 -3.34
N GLU A 37 2.53 20.07 -3.52
CA GLU A 37 2.21 21.14 -4.46
C GLU A 37 2.47 22.54 -3.87
N SER A 38 2.31 22.71 -2.56
CA SER A 38 2.36 24.03 -1.91
C SER A 38 3.73 24.37 -1.32
N GLU A 39 4.53 23.37 -0.96
CA GLU A 39 5.81 23.58 -0.27
C GLU A 39 6.99 23.47 -1.25
N PRO A 40 7.67 24.58 -1.60
CA PRO A 40 8.75 24.58 -2.58
C PRO A 40 10.01 23.82 -2.13
N GLU A 41 10.15 23.52 -0.83
CA GLU A 41 11.34 22.87 -0.25
C GLU A 41 10.97 21.83 0.83
N LEU A 42 10.20 20.81 0.47
CA LEU A 42 10.09 19.62 1.33
C LEU A 42 11.49 18.99 1.50
N THR A 43 11.88 18.81 2.74
CA THR A 43 13.11 18.09 3.09
C THR A 43 13.01 16.61 2.69
N ALA A 44 14.16 15.94 2.60
CA ALA A 44 14.20 14.50 2.29
C ALA A 44 13.41 13.66 3.32
N ASP A 45 13.45 14.03 4.60
CA ASP A 45 12.74 13.34 5.67
C ASP A 45 11.21 13.54 5.57
N GLU A 46 10.76 14.74 5.19
CA GLU A 46 9.34 15.00 4.95
C GLU A 46 8.82 14.25 3.73
N PHE A 47 9.61 14.18 2.65
CA PHE A 47 9.27 13.34 1.49
C PHE A 47 9.20 11.86 1.88
N ALA A 48 10.16 11.35 2.66
CA ALA A 48 10.14 9.98 3.14
C ALA A 48 8.90 9.70 4.00
N HIS A 49 8.53 10.64 4.87
CA HIS A 49 7.32 10.53 5.68
C HIS A 49 6.04 10.46 4.82
N VAL A 50 5.89 11.39 3.86
CA VAL A 50 4.75 11.41 2.93
C VAL A 50 4.67 10.11 2.13
N ALA A 51 5.79 9.67 1.56
CA ALA A 51 5.86 8.41 0.81
C ALA A 51 5.44 7.20 1.67
N GLN A 52 5.88 7.16 2.94
CA GLN A 52 5.49 6.09 3.85
C GLN A 52 3.99 6.10 4.16
N ARG A 53 3.39 7.27 4.43
CA ARG A 53 1.94 7.38 4.69
C ARG A 53 1.13 6.94 3.47
N LEU A 54 1.56 7.32 2.27
CA LEU A 54 0.92 6.91 1.02
C LEU A 54 1.05 5.40 0.79
N ALA A 55 2.21 4.81 1.06
CA ALA A 55 2.42 3.36 0.93
C ALA A 55 1.53 2.54 1.88
N GLU A 56 1.35 3.01 3.12
CA GLU A 56 0.44 2.37 4.08
C GLU A 56 -1.01 2.43 3.58
N CYS A 57 -1.48 3.61 3.16
CA CYS A 57 -2.84 3.77 2.63
C CYS A 57 -3.08 2.96 1.35
N LEU A 58 -2.08 2.84 0.47
CA LEU A 58 -2.16 1.99 -0.71
C LEU A 58 -2.27 0.51 -0.33
N THR A 59 -1.50 0.07 0.66
CA THR A 59 -1.57 -1.31 1.15
C THR A 59 -2.97 -1.62 1.68
N ASP A 60 -3.56 -0.70 2.44
CA ASP A 60 -4.92 -0.87 2.95
C ASP A 60 -5.96 -0.87 1.81
N ALA A 61 -5.83 0.00 0.82
CA ALA A 61 -6.70 0.01 -0.35
C ALA A 61 -6.63 -1.30 -1.16
N LEU A 62 -5.43 -1.88 -1.31
CA LEU A 62 -5.24 -3.18 -1.97
C LEU A 62 -5.91 -4.31 -1.18
N ARG A 63 -5.82 -4.31 0.15
CA ARG A 63 -6.52 -5.29 0.99
C ARG A 63 -8.04 -5.18 0.89
N VAL A 64 -8.57 -3.97 0.84
CA VAL A 64 -10.01 -3.73 0.60
C VAL A 64 -10.42 -4.28 -0.76
N ALA A 65 -9.63 -4.02 -1.80
CA ALA A 65 -9.89 -4.52 -3.15
C ALA A 65 -9.86 -6.06 -3.20
N GLU A 66 -8.89 -6.69 -2.56
CA GLU A 66 -8.79 -8.15 -2.44
C GLU A 66 -10.01 -8.74 -1.72
N SER A 67 -10.40 -8.17 -0.58
CA SER A 67 -11.57 -8.63 0.19
C SER A 67 -12.86 -8.53 -0.62
N ARG A 68 -13.04 -7.45 -1.39
CA ARG A 68 -14.19 -7.29 -2.29
C ARG A 68 -14.14 -8.26 -3.46
N GLY A 69 -12.97 -8.48 -4.05
CA GLY A 69 -12.75 -9.46 -5.11
C GLY A 69 -13.16 -10.87 -4.65
N GLN A 70 -12.78 -11.25 -3.43
CA GLN A 70 -13.19 -12.53 -2.83
C GLN A 70 -14.72 -12.66 -2.72
N ARG A 71 -15.42 -11.59 -2.30
CA ARG A 71 -16.91 -11.58 -2.23
C ARG A 71 -17.56 -11.68 -3.61
N LEU A 72 -16.90 -11.20 -4.66
CA LEU A 72 -17.37 -11.28 -6.05
C LEU A 72 -16.98 -12.59 -6.75
N GLY A 73 -16.27 -13.50 -6.08
CA GLY A 73 -15.76 -14.73 -6.68
C GLY A 73 -14.60 -14.52 -7.66
N MET A 74 -13.89 -13.40 -7.56
CA MET A 74 -12.74 -13.03 -8.41
C MET A 74 -11.38 -13.49 -7.84
N SER A 75 -11.39 -14.38 -6.86
CA SER A 75 -10.19 -14.85 -6.18
C SER A 75 -9.27 -15.62 -7.15
N ASP A 76 -8.04 -15.14 -7.35
CA ASP A 76 -6.87 -15.85 -7.91
C ASP A 76 -6.61 -15.91 -9.43
N GLU A 77 -6.91 -14.87 -10.23
CA GLU A 77 -6.34 -14.77 -11.61
C GLU A 77 -5.10 -13.85 -11.73
N PHE A 78 -4.78 -13.03 -10.71
CA PHE A 78 -3.74 -11.97 -10.83
C PHE A 78 -2.57 -12.07 -9.84
N ALA A 79 -2.54 -13.07 -8.96
CA ALA A 79 -1.49 -13.22 -7.96
C ALA A 79 -0.28 -14.02 -8.50
N GLU A 80 0.36 -13.55 -9.57
CA GLU A 80 1.75 -13.95 -9.80
C GLU A 80 2.64 -13.20 -8.79
N PRO A 81 3.46 -13.90 -7.99
CA PRO A 81 4.38 -13.22 -7.08
C PRO A 81 5.40 -12.44 -7.90
N LEU A 82 5.53 -11.15 -7.63
CA LEU A 82 6.62 -10.31 -8.14
C LEU A 82 7.95 -10.74 -7.51
N THR A 83 8.46 -11.93 -7.82
CA THR A 83 9.85 -12.32 -7.56
C THR A 83 10.71 -11.76 -8.68
N GLY A 84 10.88 -10.43 -8.69
CA GLY A 84 11.96 -9.79 -9.45
C GLY A 84 13.30 -10.09 -8.77
N PRO A 85 14.41 -10.27 -9.51
CA PRO A 85 15.74 -10.43 -8.92
C PRO A 85 16.08 -9.19 -8.08
N THR A 86 16.21 -9.35 -6.77
CA THR A 86 16.78 -8.30 -5.92
C THR A 86 18.21 -8.08 -6.35
N ALA A 87 18.49 -6.88 -6.87
CA ALA A 87 19.82 -6.42 -7.17
C ALA A 87 20.66 -6.50 -5.88
N ASN A 88 21.51 -7.53 -5.79
CA ASN A 88 22.60 -7.54 -4.84
C ASN A 88 23.56 -6.44 -5.28
N ALA A 89 23.37 -5.24 -4.72
CA ALA A 89 24.25 -4.10 -4.88
C ALA A 89 25.68 -4.55 -4.56
N SER A 90 26.54 -4.40 -5.55
CA SER A 90 27.95 -4.72 -5.51
C SER A 90 28.59 -4.21 -4.22
N LYS A 91 29.21 -5.13 -3.50
CA LYS A 91 30.15 -4.81 -2.43
C LYS A 91 31.34 -4.08 -3.05
N ALA A 92 31.34 -2.75 -2.96
CA ALA A 92 32.46 -1.93 -3.37
C ALA A 92 33.60 -2.01 -2.33
N ALA A 93 34.79 -2.32 -2.87
CA ALA A 93 36.12 -1.90 -2.45
C ALA A 93 36.67 -2.34 -1.07
N MET A 94 37.75 -3.16 -1.10
CA MET A 94 38.95 -2.97 -0.29
C MET A 94 40.18 -3.53 -1.05
N ALA A 95 41.02 -2.60 -1.54
CA ALA A 95 42.43 -2.64 -1.97
C ALA A 95 43.22 -3.97 -2.12
N LYS A 96 43.97 -4.09 -3.22
CA LYS A 96 45.43 -3.78 -3.24
C LYS A 96 46.01 -3.70 -4.68
N PRO A 97 47.12 -2.95 -4.89
CA PRO A 97 47.71 -2.72 -6.20
C PRO A 97 48.60 -3.89 -6.64
N VAL A 98 48.75 -3.95 -7.96
CA VAL A 98 49.68 -4.77 -8.75
C VAL A 98 51.13 -4.53 -8.32
N GLU A 99 51.84 -5.62 -8.03
CA GLU A 99 53.19 -5.93 -8.53
C GLU A 99 53.27 -7.42 -8.87
#